data_AF-A0A837HUJ8-F1
#
_entry.id   AF-A0A837HUJ8-F1
#
_cell.length_a   1.000
_cell.length_b   1.000
_cell.length_c   1.000
_cell.angle_alpha   90.00
_cell.angle_beta   90.00
_cell.angle_gamma   90.00
#
_symmetry.space_group_name_H-M   'P 1'
#
loop_
_entity.id
_entity.type
_entity.pdbx_description
1 polymer ?
#
loop_
_entity_poly.entity_id
_entity_poly.type
_entity_poly.pdbx_seq_one_letter_code
_entity_poly.pdbx_strand_id
1 'polypeptide(L)'
;MYDYITAAMENESFFQVIKEYQKQGKTKEEIYKILLEQGKTVDSIRLNFQKALLEKDESRTPQEDKEETQKRTIRIILIVAAILIGAGIFSFIAANWQAMNRYLKVFLILIFMVFSYSLGWFLKESKYEKTGDALIFLGTLIFGADIFLVGQIFNMRAGWPDGIILWFMGILAIAYALEAFPLYLLAGFIGLIASVGYPSILQARLGNDPYLITSFLLLFATGAATYYIGVHLRKSIKSDMEAKQNV
;
A
#
# COMPACT_ATOMS: atom_id res chain seq x y z
N MET A 1 -36.69 -5.70 44.35
CA MET A 1 -37.39 -5.81 43.05
C MET A 1 -37.11 -4.60 42.16
N TYR A 2 -37.19 -3.36 42.68
CA TYR A 2 -36.88 -2.14 41.94
C TYR A 2 -35.44 -2.07 41.37
N ASP A 3 -34.43 -2.40 42.18
CA ASP A 3 -33.01 -2.36 41.75
C ASP A 3 -32.67 -3.30 40.58
N TYR A 4 -33.29 -4.47 40.55
CA TYR A 4 -33.06 -5.47 39.50
C TYR A 4 -33.64 -5.05 38.14
N ILE A 5 -34.79 -4.38 38.15
CA ILE A 5 -35.46 -3.93 36.92
C ILE A 5 -34.67 -2.76 36.30
N THR A 6 -34.16 -1.84 37.13
CA THR A 6 -33.32 -0.72 36.66
C THR A 6 -32.02 -1.19 36.03
N ALA A 7 -31.31 -2.14 36.66
CA ALA A 7 -30.08 -2.70 36.12
C ALA A 7 -30.29 -3.51 34.83
N ALA A 8 -31.45 -4.16 34.67
CA ALA A 8 -31.80 -4.90 33.46
C ALA A 8 -32.06 -3.94 32.27
N MET A 9 -32.80 -2.85 32.50
CA MET A 9 -33.07 -1.84 31.46
C MET A 9 -31.79 -1.11 31.01
N GLU A 10 -30.86 -0.86 31.93
CA GLU A 10 -29.57 -0.24 31.59
C GLU A 10 -28.74 -1.14 30.66
N ASN A 11 -28.71 -2.45 30.90
CA ASN A 11 -27.98 -3.40 30.06
C ASN A 11 -28.57 -3.57 28.66
N GLU A 12 -29.90 -3.54 28.50
CA GLU A 12 -30.54 -3.54 27.17
C GLU A 12 -30.22 -2.29 26.37
N SER A 13 -30.27 -1.10 27.00
CA SER A 13 -29.91 0.16 26.33
C SER A 13 -28.45 0.14 25.86
N PHE A 14 -27.56 -0.35 26.70
CA PHE A 14 -26.13 -0.43 26.43
C PHE A 14 -25.79 -1.43 25.33
N PHE A 15 -26.50 -2.55 25.29
CA PHE A 15 -26.41 -3.52 24.20
C PHE A 15 -26.77 -2.91 22.83
N GLN A 16 -27.83 -2.11 22.76
CA GLN A 16 -28.22 -1.42 21.53
C GLN A 16 -27.18 -0.38 21.09
N VAL A 17 -26.58 0.34 22.05
CA VAL A 17 -25.50 1.28 21.78
C VAL A 17 -24.29 0.58 21.16
N ILE A 18 -23.92 -0.61 21.65
CA ILE A 18 -22.83 -1.42 21.07
C ILE A 18 -23.17 -1.83 19.63
N LYS A 19 -24.41 -2.28 19.37
CA LYS A 19 -24.86 -2.62 18.01
C LYS A 19 -24.80 -1.42 17.06
N GLU A 20 -25.20 -0.25 17.54
CA GLU A 20 -25.18 0.99 16.76
C GLU A 20 -23.75 1.41 16.40
N TYR A 21 -22.83 1.38 17.36
CA TYR A 21 -21.42 1.68 17.07
C TYR A 21 -20.78 0.66 16.13
N GLN A 22 -21.17 -0.62 16.20
CA GLN A 22 -20.72 -1.63 15.24
C GLN A 22 -21.25 -1.36 13.82
N LYS A 23 -22.50 -0.90 13.67
CA LYS A 23 -23.06 -0.49 12.37
C LYS A 23 -22.34 0.72 11.78
N GLN A 24 -21.86 1.63 12.62
CA GLN A 24 -21.05 2.78 12.23
C GLN A 24 -19.61 2.42 11.85
N GLY A 25 -19.23 1.13 11.91
CA GLY A 25 -17.91 0.66 11.53
C GLY A 25 -16.80 0.94 12.55
N LYS A 26 -17.15 1.36 13.78
CA LYS A 26 -16.17 1.61 14.84
C LYS A 26 -15.50 0.30 15.28
N THR A 27 -14.20 0.37 15.52
CA THR A 27 -13.43 -0.78 15.99
C THR A 27 -13.81 -1.13 17.44
N LYS A 28 -13.63 -2.40 17.83
CA LYS A 28 -13.90 -2.85 19.20
C LYS A 28 -13.16 -2.00 20.24
N GLU A 29 -11.93 -1.59 19.94
CA GLU A 29 -11.12 -0.75 20.83
C GLU A 29 -11.69 0.66 21.01
N GLU A 30 -12.16 1.30 19.93
CA GLU A 30 -12.81 2.62 20.01
C GLU A 30 -14.09 2.55 20.84
N ILE A 31 -14.89 1.50 20.63
CA ILE A 31 -16.12 1.28 21.40
C ILE A 31 -15.78 1.10 22.88
N TYR A 32 -14.76 0.31 23.20
CA TYR A 32 -14.31 0.14 24.59
C TYR A 32 -13.88 1.48 25.22
N LYS A 33 -13.11 2.30 24.52
CA LYS A 33 -12.67 3.62 25.02
C LYS A 33 -13.85 4.55 25.29
N ILE A 34 -14.77 4.69 24.33
CA ILE A 34 -15.96 5.54 24.47
C ILE A 34 -16.81 5.11 25.67
N LEU A 35 -16.99 3.80 25.85
CA LEU A 35 -17.82 3.28 26.94
C LEU A 35 -17.14 3.40 28.31
N LEU A 36 -15.81 3.28 28.36
CA LEU A 36 -15.03 3.54 29.58
C LEU A 36 -15.06 5.03 29.98
N GLU A 37 -14.99 5.94 29.01
CA GLU A 37 -15.14 7.39 29.23
C GLU A 37 -16.53 7.76 29.77
N GLN A 38 -17.57 7.00 29.41
CA GLN A 38 -18.93 7.13 29.93
C GLN A 38 -19.11 6.51 31.34
N GLY A 39 -18.02 6.09 31.98
CA GLY A 39 -18.04 5.52 33.34
C GLY A 39 -18.52 4.07 33.42
N LYS A 40 -18.61 3.35 32.30
CA LYS A 40 -19.03 1.93 32.29
C LYS A 40 -17.87 1.02 32.71
N THR A 41 -18.19 -0.07 33.41
CA THR A 41 -17.18 -1.02 33.89
C THR A 41 -16.76 -2.01 32.80
N VAL A 42 -15.51 -2.47 32.84
CA VAL A 42 -14.96 -3.44 31.86
C VAL A 42 -15.79 -4.72 31.78
N ASP A 43 -16.31 -5.21 32.91
CA ASP A 43 -17.11 -6.43 32.98
C ASP A 43 -18.46 -6.27 32.29
N SER A 44 -19.12 -5.11 32.44
CA SER A 44 -20.37 -4.81 31.75
C SER A 44 -20.17 -4.72 30.24
N ILE A 45 -19.08 -4.09 29.78
CA ILE A 45 -18.69 -4.02 28.37
C ILE A 45 -18.46 -5.45 27.82
N ARG A 46 -17.67 -6.26 28.51
CA ARG A 46 -17.35 -7.63 28.11
C ARG A 46 -18.62 -8.49 28.00
N LEU A 47 -19.51 -8.42 28.98
CA LEU A 47 -20.75 -9.19 29.03
C LEU A 47 -21.66 -8.85 27.85
N ASN A 48 -21.85 -7.56 27.55
CA ASN A 48 -22.73 -7.14 26.47
C ASN A 48 -22.12 -7.36 25.09
N PHE A 49 -20.79 -7.26 24.94
CA PHE A 49 -20.11 -7.72 23.73
C PHE A 49 -20.26 -9.24 23.53
N GLN A 50 -20.15 -10.03 24.59
CA GLN A 50 -20.36 -11.48 24.50
C GLN A 50 -21.81 -11.81 24.15
N LYS A 51 -22.79 -11.13 24.77
CA LYS A 51 -24.21 -11.23 24.42
C LYS A 51 -24.44 -10.88 22.95
N ALA A 52 -23.72 -9.89 22.41
CA ALA A 52 -23.87 -9.48 21.00
C ALA A 52 -23.33 -10.52 20.03
N LEU A 53 -22.26 -11.22 20.43
CA LEU A 53 -21.72 -12.34 19.67
C LEU A 53 -22.67 -13.54 19.71
N LEU A 54 -23.21 -13.88 20.89
CA LEU A 54 -24.13 -15.01 21.07
C LEU A 54 -25.45 -14.80 20.32
N GLU A 55 -26.07 -13.62 20.43
CA GLU A 55 -27.31 -13.32 19.70
C GLU A 55 -27.08 -13.30 18.18
N LYS A 56 -25.92 -12.81 17.74
CA LYS A 56 -25.54 -12.84 16.32
C LYS A 56 -25.33 -14.27 15.82
N ASP A 57 -24.85 -15.18 16.66
CA ASP A 57 -24.64 -16.59 16.33
C ASP A 57 -25.97 -17.38 16.34
N GLU A 58 -26.87 -17.07 17.27
CA GLU A 58 -28.19 -17.69 17.40
C GLU A 58 -29.18 -17.19 16.31
N SER A 59 -29.04 -15.94 15.87
CA SER A 59 -29.85 -15.38 14.77
C SER A 59 -29.37 -15.79 13.37
N ARG A 60 -28.15 -16.35 13.25
CA ARG A 60 -27.63 -16.87 11.98
C ARG A 60 -28.34 -18.16 11.62
N THR A 61 -28.94 -18.19 10.45
CA THR A 61 -29.55 -19.43 9.95
C THR A 61 -28.47 -20.35 9.38
N PRO A 62 -28.65 -21.68 9.40
CA PRO A 62 -27.74 -22.63 8.73
C PRO A 62 -27.54 -22.35 7.23
N GLN A 63 -28.41 -21.52 6.64
CA GLN A 63 -28.35 -21.10 5.24
C GLN A 63 -27.40 -19.90 5.04
N GLU A 64 -27.37 -18.95 5.98
CA GLU A 64 -26.43 -17.82 5.98
C GLU A 64 -24.98 -18.26 6.20
N ASP A 65 -24.73 -19.21 7.10
CA ASP A 65 -23.38 -19.75 7.35
C ASP A 65 -22.82 -20.48 6.12
N LYS A 66 -23.69 -21.22 5.42
CA LYS A 66 -23.35 -21.87 4.15
C LYS A 66 -23.03 -20.83 3.07
N GLU A 67 -23.82 -19.76 2.98
CA GLU A 67 -23.60 -18.69 2.01
C GLU A 67 -22.28 -17.93 2.28
N GLU A 68 -21.96 -17.61 3.54
CA GLU A 68 -20.69 -16.97 3.92
C GLU A 68 -19.50 -17.87 3.58
N THR A 69 -19.59 -19.17 3.90
CA THR A 69 -18.56 -20.17 3.58
C THR A 69 -18.39 -20.34 2.06
N GLN A 70 -19.48 -20.35 1.30
CA GLN A 70 -19.44 -20.40 -0.16
C GLN A 70 -18.79 -19.15 -0.74
N LYS A 71 -19.19 -17.95 -0.30
CA LYS A 71 -18.57 -16.68 -0.73
C LYS A 71 -17.06 -16.67 -0.44
N ARG A 72 -16.64 -17.16 0.72
CA ARG A 72 -15.21 -17.27 1.09
C ARG A 72 -14.48 -18.27 0.20
N THR A 73 -15.06 -19.44 -0.04
CA THR A 73 -14.50 -20.46 -0.93
C THR A 73 -14.37 -19.93 -2.36
N ILE A 74 -15.43 -19.31 -2.89
CA ILE A 74 -15.42 -18.68 -4.22
C ILE A 74 -14.32 -17.61 -4.29
N ARG A 75 -14.20 -16.75 -3.27
CA ARG A 75 -13.13 -15.73 -3.23
C ARG A 75 -11.74 -16.37 -3.29
N ILE A 76 -11.50 -17.45 -2.53
CA ILE A 76 -10.22 -18.16 -2.54
C ILE A 76 -9.96 -18.76 -3.93
N ILE A 77 -10.94 -19.44 -4.52
CA ILE A 77 -10.85 -20.01 -5.87
C ILE A 77 -10.51 -18.93 -6.90
N LEU A 78 -11.19 -17.78 -6.84
CA LEU A 78 -10.94 -16.66 -7.74
C LEU A 78 -9.52 -16.10 -7.60
N ILE A 79 -9.01 -15.96 -6.37
CA ILE A 79 -7.64 -15.52 -6.11
C ILE A 79 -6.64 -16.53 -6.69
N VAL A 80 -6.84 -17.83 -6.43
CA VAL A 80 -5.96 -18.90 -6.96
C VAL A 80 -6.00 -18.93 -8.49
N ALA A 81 -7.18 -18.82 -9.09
CA ALA A 81 -7.34 -18.77 -10.54
C ALA A 81 -6.61 -17.56 -11.14
N ALA A 82 -6.74 -16.37 -10.54
CA ALA A 82 -6.02 -15.18 -10.98
C ALA A 82 -4.49 -15.35 -10.90
N ILE A 83 -3.99 -15.95 -9.81
CA ILE A 83 -2.56 -16.26 -9.65
C ILE A 83 -2.08 -17.23 -10.72
N LEU A 84 -2.82 -18.32 -10.98
CA LEU A 84 -2.47 -19.32 -11.98
C LEU A 84 -2.48 -18.76 -13.40
N ILE A 85 -3.47 -17.93 -13.74
CA ILE A 85 -3.52 -17.23 -15.03
C ILE A 85 -2.31 -16.31 -15.17
N GLY A 86 -2.01 -15.50 -14.15
CA GLY A 86 -0.83 -14.62 -14.15
C GLY A 86 0.48 -15.41 -14.31
N ALA A 87 0.64 -16.50 -13.57
CA ALA A 87 1.79 -17.39 -13.68
C ALA A 87 1.90 -18.02 -15.08
N GLY A 88 0.78 -18.42 -15.69
CA GLY A 88 0.74 -18.93 -17.06
C GLY A 88 1.18 -17.89 -18.09
N ILE A 89 0.69 -16.66 -17.98
CA ILE A 89 1.10 -15.55 -18.85
C ILE A 89 2.61 -15.28 -18.71
N PHE A 90 3.13 -15.20 -17.49
CA PHE A 90 4.56 -15.00 -17.26
C PHE A 90 5.40 -16.17 -17.76
N SER A 91 4.95 -17.41 -17.56
CA SER A 91 5.63 -18.61 -18.06
C SER A 91 5.68 -18.62 -19.59
N PHE A 92 4.58 -18.27 -20.25
CA PHE A 92 4.53 -18.17 -21.72
C PHE A 92 5.48 -17.11 -22.26
N ILE A 93 5.49 -15.91 -21.66
CA ILE A 93 6.40 -14.83 -22.04
C ILE A 93 7.85 -15.27 -21.82
N ALA A 94 8.16 -15.86 -20.66
CA ALA A 94 9.49 -16.33 -20.33
C ALA A 94 9.98 -17.44 -21.28
N ALA A 95 9.14 -18.41 -21.60
CA ALA A 95 9.46 -19.50 -22.52
C ALA A 95 9.78 -19.01 -23.93
N ASN A 96 9.09 -17.95 -24.39
CA ASN A 96 9.32 -17.36 -25.70
C ASN A 96 10.38 -16.25 -25.68
N TRP A 97 10.88 -15.84 -24.50
CA TRP A 97 11.71 -14.65 -24.35
C TRP A 97 12.96 -14.68 -25.23
N GLN A 98 13.63 -15.82 -25.34
CA GLN A 98 14.85 -15.92 -26.16
C GLN A 98 14.59 -15.78 -27.66
N ALA A 99 13.42 -16.23 -28.13
CA ALA A 99 13.02 -16.14 -29.53
C ALA A 99 12.52 -14.75 -29.94
N MET A 100 12.07 -13.93 -28.99
CA MET A 100 11.59 -12.57 -29.28
C MET A 100 12.73 -11.64 -29.70
N ASN A 101 12.48 -10.84 -30.75
CA ASN A 101 13.39 -9.75 -31.10
C ASN A 101 13.39 -8.66 -30.00
N ARG A 102 14.44 -7.83 -30.00
CA ARG A 102 14.61 -6.77 -28.99
C ARG A 102 13.46 -5.75 -28.94
N TYR A 103 12.86 -5.44 -30.10
CA TYR A 103 11.78 -4.44 -30.18
C TYR A 103 10.51 -4.95 -29.50
N LEU A 104 10.18 -6.23 -29.68
CA LEU A 104 9.01 -6.84 -29.06
C LEU A 104 9.17 -6.96 -27.54
N LYS A 105 10.38 -7.27 -27.06
CA LYS A 105 10.69 -7.24 -25.62
C LYS A 105 10.46 -5.86 -25.01
N VAL A 106 11.02 -4.82 -25.65
CA VAL A 106 10.86 -3.43 -25.20
C VAL A 106 9.39 -3.00 -25.25
N PHE A 107 8.68 -3.34 -26.32
CA PHE A 107 7.26 -3.05 -26.44
C PHE A 107 6.44 -3.71 -25.32
N LEU A 108 6.74 -4.97 -25.00
CA LEU A 108 6.05 -5.74 -23.97
C LEU A 108 6.28 -5.18 -22.56
N ILE A 109 7.51 -4.81 -22.20
CA ILE A 109 7.76 -4.21 -20.87
C ILE A 109 7.07 -2.83 -20.76
N LEU A 110 7.15 -2.01 -21.81
CA LEU A 110 6.53 -0.69 -21.83
C LEU A 110 5.00 -0.78 -21.77
N ILE A 111 4.37 -1.76 -22.42
CA ILE A 111 2.91 -1.89 -22.37
C ILE A 111 2.44 -2.25 -20.96
N PHE A 112 3.17 -3.11 -20.24
CA PHE A 112 2.87 -3.41 -18.83
C PHE A 112 3.02 -2.17 -17.93
N MET A 113 4.08 -1.39 -18.14
CA MET A 113 4.29 -0.14 -17.41
C MET A 113 3.16 0.88 -17.65
N VAL A 114 2.87 1.18 -18.93
CA VAL A 114 1.82 2.13 -19.32
C VAL A 114 0.45 1.65 -18.85
N PHE A 115 0.17 0.35 -18.95
CA PHE A 115 -1.07 -0.23 -18.46
C PHE A 115 -1.22 -0.03 -16.94
N SER A 116 -0.17 -0.29 -16.16
CA SER A 116 -0.19 -0.10 -14.71
C SER A 116 -0.46 1.36 -14.31
N TYR A 117 0.21 2.32 -14.94
CA TYR A 117 -0.01 3.74 -14.67
C TYR A 117 -1.39 4.22 -15.12
N SER A 118 -1.82 3.86 -16.34
CA SER A 118 -3.09 4.31 -16.91
C SER A 118 -4.28 3.75 -16.12
N LEU A 119 -4.24 2.46 -15.79
CA LEU A 119 -5.28 1.82 -15.00
C LEU A 119 -5.26 2.32 -13.54
N GLY A 120 -4.07 2.57 -12.99
CA GLY A 120 -3.93 3.17 -11.67
C GLY A 120 -4.52 4.58 -11.58
N TRP A 121 -4.20 5.44 -12.55
CA TRP A 121 -4.78 6.77 -12.65
C TRP A 121 -6.31 6.73 -12.83
N PHE A 122 -6.81 5.89 -13.73
CA PHE A 122 -8.25 5.73 -13.96
C PHE A 122 -9.01 5.26 -12.70
N LEU A 123 -8.47 4.27 -11.98
CA LEU A 123 -9.07 3.77 -10.75
C LEU A 123 -8.98 4.78 -9.59
N LYS A 124 -7.92 5.58 -9.58
CA LYS A 124 -7.72 6.66 -8.60
C LYS A 124 -8.78 7.75 -8.75
N GLU A 125 -9.06 8.15 -9.99
CA GLU A 125 -10.12 9.13 -10.30
C GLU A 125 -11.53 8.56 -10.13
N SER A 126 -11.64 7.23 -10.03
CA SER A 126 -12.88 6.52 -9.73
C SER A 126 -13.10 6.32 -8.22
N LYS A 127 -14.09 5.52 -7.84
CA LYS A 127 -14.38 5.18 -6.43
C LYS A 127 -13.31 4.31 -5.73
N TYR A 128 -12.22 3.97 -6.41
CA TYR A 128 -11.23 2.98 -5.96
C TYR A 128 -9.83 3.59 -5.74
N GLU A 129 -9.80 4.74 -5.07
CA GLU A 129 -8.58 5.53 -4.80
C GLU A 129 -7.39 4.69 -4.33
N LYS A 130 -7.60 3.85 -3.29
CA LYS A 130 -6.54 2.98 -2.74
C LYS A 130 -5.98 1.98 -3.74
N THR A 131 -6.84 1.44 -4.61
CA THR A 131 -6.42 0.49 -5.65
C THR A 131 -5.67 1.23 -6.75
N GLY A 132 -6.12 2.44 -7.12
CA GLY A 132 -5.42 3.31 -8.06
C GLY A 132 -4.01 3.66 -7.61
N ASP A 133 -3.86 4.12 -6.36
CA ASP A 133 -2.55 4.41 -5.75
C ASP A 133 -1.63 3.18 -5.75
N ALA A 134 -2.17 1.99 -5.44
CA ALA A 134 -1.40 0.75 -5.47
C ALA A 134 -0.91 0.39 -6.89
N LEU A 135 -1.70 0.64 -7.93
CA LEU A 135 -1.31 0.38 -9.33
C LEU A 135 -0.29 1.40 -9.85
N ILE A 136 -0.37 2.65 -9.41
CA ILE A 136 0.64 3.67 -9.71
C ILE A 136 1.96 3.30 -9.04
N PHE A 137 1.90 2.89 -7.77
CA PHE A 137 3.07 2.39 -7.04
C PHE A 137 3.69 1.18 -7.75
N LEU A 138 2.86 0.23 -8.19
CA LEU A 138 3.30 -0.90 -9.00
C LEU A 138 3.96 -0.45 -10.32
N GLY A 139 3.37 0.52 -11.03
CA GLY A 139 3.95 1.09 -12.26
C GLY A 139 5.33 1.70 -12.04
N THR A 140 5.54 2.27 -10.85
CA THR A 140 6.82 2.85 -10.43
C THR A 140 7.89 1.78 -10.18
N LEU A 141 7.49 0.61 -9.67
CA LEU A 141 8.38 -0.55 -9.55
C LEU A 141 8.69 -1.16 -10.92
N ILE A 142 7.68 -1.27 -11.80
CA ILE A 142 7.85 -1.77 -13.17
C ILE A 142 8.83 -0.88 -13.94
N PHE A 143 8.69 0.45 -13.84
CA PHE A 143 9.64 1.39 -14.45
C PHE A 143 11.10 1.12 -14.04
N GLY A 144 11.33 0.84 -12.75
CA GLY A 144 12.66 0.44 -12.26
C GLY A 144 13.15 -0.87 -12.88
N ALA A 145 12.30 -1.89 -12.89
CA ALA A 145 12.62 -3.19 -13.50
C ALA A 145 12.94 -3.06 -15.01
N ASP A 146 12.18 -2.23 -15.72
CA ASP A 146 12.33 -1.97 -17.15
C ASP A 146 13.70 -1.36 -17.48
N ILE A 147 14.22 -0.46 -16.65
CA ILE A 147 15.57 0.11 -16.83
C ILE A 147 16.62 -1.01 -16.87
N PHE A 148 16.56 -1.96 -15.93
CA PHE A 148 17.49 -3.08 -15.89
C PHE A 148 17.24 -4.09 -17.01
N LEU A 149 15.98 -4.34 -17.36
CA LEU A 149 15.64 -5.23 -18.46
C LEU A 149 16.13 -4.69 -19.81
N VAL A 150 15.99 -3.38 -20.06
CA VAL A 150 16.55 -2.73 -21.25
C VAL A 150 18.07 -2.87 -21.26
N GLY A 151 18.74 -2.64 -20.12
CA GLY A 151 20.17 -2.87 -19.98
C GLY A 151 20.57 -4.30 -20.38
N GLN A 152 19.81 -5.30 -19.93
CA GLN A 152 20.01 -6.70 -20.28
C GLN A 152 19.77 -6.97 -21.77
N ILE A 153 18.67 -6.46 -22.35
CA ILE A 153 18.30 -6.68 -23.76
C ILE A 153 19.37 -6.15 -24.71
N PHE A 154 19.96 -4.99 -24.40
CA PHE A 154 20.99 -4.35 -25.22
C PHE A 154 22.42 -4.71 -24.81
N ASN A 155 22.61 -5.64 -23.86
CA ASN A 155 23.91 -6.01 -23.31
C ASN A 155 24.74 -4.79 -22.84
N MET A 156 24.06 -3.78 -22.29
CA MET A 156 24.72 -2.57 -21.82
C MET A 156 25.47 -2.88 -20.52
N ARG A 157 26.78 -2.65 -20.52
CA ARG A 157 27.60 -2.62 -19.29
C ARG A 157 27.39 -1.31 -18.51
N ALA A 158 26.16 -0.81 -18.46
CA ALA A 158 25.83 0.33 -17.59
C ALA A 158 26.14 -0.08 -16.15
N GLY A 159 26.75 0.83 -15.38
CA GLY A 159 27.03 0.54 -13.98
C GLY A 159 25.71 0.34 -13.24
N TRP A 160 25.67 -0.60 -12.31
CA TRP A 160 24.52 -0.83 -11.43
C TRP A 160 23.95 0.48 -10.78
N PRO A 161 24.76 1.51 -10.45
CA PRO A 161 24.26 2.78 -9.91
C PRO A 161 23.54 3.67 -10.91
N ASP A 162 23.91 3.63 -12.20
CA ASP A 162 23.34 4.53 -13.21
C ASP A 162 21.84 4.25 -13.39
N GLY A 163 21.48 2.97 -13.43
CA GLY A 163 20.08 2.53 -13.48
C GLY A 163 19.30 2.88 -12.22
N ILE A 164 19.92 2.77 -11.04
CA ILE A 164 19.31 3.14 -9.77
C ILE A 164 19.05 4.66 -9.69
N ILE A 165 19.96 5.50 -10.19
CA ILE A 165 19.78 6.96 -10.23
C ILE A 165 18.66 7.34 -11.20
N LEU A 166 18.61 6.74 -12.39
CA LEU A 166 17.51 6.93 -13.33
C LEU A 166 16.17 6.52 -12.72
N TRP A 167 16.15 5.41 -11.98
CA TRP A 167 14.96 4.98 -11.26
C TRP A 167 14.55 5.99 -10.19
N PHE A 168 15.50 6.44 -9.37
CA PHE A 168 15.27 7.47 -8.36
C PHE A 168 14.66 8.74 -8.96
N MET A 169 15.21 9.26 -10.06
CA MET A 169 14.67 10.44 -10.75
C MET A 169 13.25 10.22 -11.27
N GLY A 170 12.95 9.05 -11.82
CA GLY A 170 11.57 8.73 -12.24
C GLY A 170 10.60 8.64 -11.08
N ILE A 171 11.00 8.05 -9.94
CA ILE A 171 10.17 8.02 -8.74
C ILE A 171 9.89 9.45 -8.25
N LEU A 172 10.89 10.33 -8.24
CA LEU A 172 10.72 11.74 -7.85
C LEU A 172 9.69 12.46 -8.73
N ALA A 173 9.75 12.27 -10.04
CA ALA A 173 8.82 12.90 -10.97
C ALA A 173 7.37 12.50 -10.68
N ILE A 174 7.12 11.20 -10.46
CA ILE A 174 5.77 10.69 -10.16
C ILE A 174 5.34 11.05 -8.73
N ALA A 175 6.25 10.98 -7.76
CA ALA A 175 5.98 11.38 -6.37
C ALA A 175 5.57 12.85 -6.28
N TYR A 176 6.27 13.72 -7.02
CA TYR A 176 5.95 15.14 -7.10
C TYR A 176 4.61 15.39 -7.81
N ALA A 177 4.34 14.69 -8.91
CA ALA A 177 3.09 14.88 -9.66
C ALA A 177 1.84 14.41 -8.90
N LEU A 178 1.97 13.41 -8.01
CA LEU A 178 0.84 12.78 -7.32
C LEU A 178 0.76 13.07 -5.82
N GLU A 179 1.77 13.73 -5.27
CA GLU A 179 1.92 14.05 -3.85
C GLU A 179 1.72 12.84 -2.91
N ALA A 180 1.96 11.62 -3.43
CA ALA A 180 1.64 10.39 -2.71
C ALA A 180 2.79 9.97 -1.79
N PHE A 181 2.53 9.94 -0.48
CA PHE A 181 3.51 9.57 0.55
C PHE A 181 4.28 8.25 0.28
N PRO A 182 3.63 7.14 -0.17
CA PRO A 182 4.35 5.90 -0.45
C PRO A 182 5.44 6.04 -1.51
N LEU A 183 5.25 6.93 -2.50
CA LEU A 183 6.24 7.17 -3.56
C LEU A 183 7.45 7.94 -3.05
N TYR A 184 7.26 8.93 -2.16
CA TYR A 184 8.37 9.62 -1.49
C TYR A 184 9.18 8.68 -0.60
N LEU A 185 8.52 7.72 0.06
CA LEU A 185 9.21 6.69 0.87
C LEU A 185 10.05 5.76 -0.02
N LEU A 186 9.49 5.33 -1.16
CA LEU A 186 10.22 4.56 -2.16
C LEU A 186 11.41 5.36 -2.70
N ALA A 187 11.21 6.64 -3.05
CA ALA A 187 12.28 7.52 -3.52
C ALA A 187 13.41 7.64 -2.49
N GLY A 188 13.08 7.87 -1.22
CA GLY A 188 14.08 7.95 -0.15
C GLY A 188 14.88 6.65 0.00
N PHE A 189 14.22 5.50 -0.09
CA PHE A 189 14.87 4.19 -0.02
C PHE A 189 15.80 3.93 -1.21
N ILE A 190 15.32 4.15 -2.44
CA ILE A 190 16.13 4.00 -3.66
C ILE A 190 17.27 5.02 -3.69
N GLY A 191 17.02 6.25 -3.24
CA GLY A 191 18.05 7.29 -3.10
C GLY A 191 19.17 6.89 -2.13
N LEU A 192 18.84 6.26 -1.00
CA LEU A 192 19.83 5.73 -0.06
C LEU A 192 20.68 4.63 -0.70
N ILE A 193 20.05 3.71 -1.45
CA ILE A 193 20.77 2.68 -2.20
C ILE A 193 21.71 3.33 -3.24
N ALA A 194 21.22 4.35 -3.96
CA ALA A 194 22.02 5.11 -4.93
C ALA A 194 23.24 5.75 -4.28
N SER A 195 23.06 6.37 -3.11
CA SER A 195 24.15 6.97 -2.35
C SER A 195 25.22 5.93 -2.01
N VAL A 196 24.87 4.74 -1.51
CA VAL A 196 25.90 3.74 -1.14
C VAL A 196 26.60 3.16 -2.38
N GLY A 197 25.88 2.95 -3.48
CA GLY A 197 26.39 2.28 -4.68
C GLY A 197 27.24 3.16 -5.60
N TYR A 198 26.99 4.46 -5.66
CA TYR A 198 27.67 5.36 -6.61
C TYR A 198 29.17 5.59 -6.33
N PRO A 199 29.60 5.84 -5.07
CA PRO A 199 31.00 6.14 -4.76
C PRO A 199 31.91 4.94 -4.96
N SER A 200 31.45 3.73 -4.65
CA SER A 200 32.24 2.50 -4.76
C SER A 200 32.67 2.20 -6.20
N ILE A 201 31.83 2.55 -7.19
CA ILE A 201 32.13 2.33 -8.61
C ILE A 201 32.94 3.46 -9.22
N LEU A 202 32.66 4.71 -8.86
CA LEU A 202 33.48 5.83 -9.32
C LEU A 202 34.90 5.74 -8.74
N GLN A 203 35.05 5.34 -7.48
CA GLN A 203 36.37 5.17 -6.86
C GLN A 203 37.18 4.05 -7.55
N ALA A 204 36.52 2.99 -8.00
CA ALA A 204 37.13 1.94 -8.82
C ALA A 204 37.52 2.40 -10.24
N ARG A 205 36.87 3.43 -10.79
CA ARG A 205 37.17 3.96 -12.14
C ARG A 205 38.13 5.15 -12.16
N LEU A 206 38.06 6.03 -11.16
CA LEU A 206 38.75 7.32 -11.13
C LEU A 206 39.86 7.40 -10.07
N GLY A 207 39.97 6.40 -9.20
CA GLY A 207 40.88 6.46 -8.05
C GLY A 207 40.28 7.26 -6.90
N ASN A 208 41.10 7.63 -5.92
CA ASN A 208 40.63 8.25 -4.68
C ASN A 208 40.49 9.78 -4.81
N ASP A 209 39.65 10.23 -5.75
CA ASP A 209 39.40 11.65 -5.98
C ASP A 209 38.48 12.25 -4.89
N PRO A 210 38.83 13.39 -4.27
CA PRO A 210 38.01 14.04 -3.25
C PRO A 210 36.59 14.43 -3.72
N TYR A 211 36.40 14.66 -5.02
CA TYR A 211 35.12 15.01 -5.65
C TYR A 211 34.12 13.82 -5.71
N LEU A 212 34.54 12.62 -5.35
CA LEU A 212 33.66 11.46 -5.22
C LEU A 212 32.77 11.55 -3.97
N ILE A 213 33.31 12.15 -2.91
CA ILE A 213 32.60 12.37 -1.64
C ILE A 213 31.51 13.44 -1.83
N THR A 214 31.73 14.44 -2.67
CA THR A 214 30.73 15.50 -2.91
C THR A 214 29.51 14.96 -3.66
N SER A 215 29.69 14.08 -4.64
CA SER A 215 28.59 13.44 -5.36
C SER A 215 27.77 12.49 -4.47
N PHE A 216 28.43 11.78 -3.55
CA PHE A 216 27.79 10.97 -2.51
C PHE A 216 26.87 11.79 -1.61
N LEU A 217 27.42 12.87 -1.05
CA LEU A 217 26.70 13.74 -0.11
C LEU A 217 25.52 14.43 -0.79
N LEU A 218 25.64 14.80 -2.06
CA LEU A 218 24.56 15.40 -2.83
C LEU A 218 23.40 14.42 -3.08
N LEU A 219 23.70 13.18 -3.48
CA LEU A 219 22.68 12.14 -3.65
C LEU A 219 21.99 11.81 -2.32
N PHE A 220 22.77 11.70 -1.24
CA PHE A 220 22.24 11.45 0.10
C PHE A 220 21.36 12.59 0.59
N ALA A 221 21.81 13.84 0.45
CA ALA A 221 21.05 15.03 0.81
C ALA A 221 19.76 15.14 0.00
N THR A 222 19.79 14.78 -1.29
CA THR A 222 18.59 14.81 -2.16
C THR A 222 17.59 13.74 -1.73
N GLY A 223 18.04 12.52 -1.43
CA GLY A 223 17.18 11.46 -0.90
C GLY A 223 16.57 11.83 0.46
N ALA A 224 17.38 12.40 1.36
CA ALA A 224 16.93 12.86 2.67
C ALA A 224 15.93 14.04 2.58
N ALA A 225 16.19 15.01 1.70
CA ALA A 225 15.28 16.13 1.45
C ALA A 225 13.95 15.64 0.88
N THR A 226 13.98 14.70 -0.06
CA THR A 226 12.79 14.07 -0.65
C THR A 226 11.95 13.36 0.41
N TYR A 227 12.60 12.58 1.28
CA TYR A 227 11.93 11.92 2.39
C TYR A 227 11.31 12.95 3.36
N TYR A 228 12.05 14.01 3.67
CA TYR A 228 11.57 15.07 4.56
C TYR A 228 10.36 15.81 3.98
N ILE A 229 10.38 16.12 2.68
CA ILE A 229 9.25 16.70 1.94
C ILE A 229 8.04 15.77 2.03
N GLY A 230 8.21 14.47 1.81
CA GLY A 230 7.13 13.49 1.95
C GLY A 230 6.53 13.45 3.36
N VAL A 231 7.37 13.50 4.41
CA VAL A 231 6.92 13.55 5.80
C VAL A 231 6.15 14.85 6.10
N HIS A 232 6.58 15.97 5.54
CA HIS A 232 5.91 17.26 5.71
C HIS A 232 4.54 17.29 5.02
N LEU A 233 4.45 16.81 3.77
CA LEU A 233 3.20 16.64 3.02
C LEU A 233 2.19 15.78 3.77
N ARG A 234 2.63 14.64 4.34
CA ARG A 234 1.75 13.78 5.15
C ARG A 234 1.15 14.50 6.35
N LYS A 235 1.92 15.39 7.01
CA LYS A 235 1.43 16.18 8.14
C LYS A 235 0.39 17.22 7.69
N SER A 236 0.61 17.87 6.54
CA SER A 236 -0.35 18.82 5.96
C SER A 236 -1.68 18.17 5.63
N ILE A 237 -1.65 17.02 4.93
CA ILE A 237 -2.86 16.27 4.55
C ILE A 237 -3.65 15.82 5.79
N LYS A 238 -2.96 15.36 6.85
CA LYS A 238 -3.62 14.96 8.10
C LYS A 238 -4.29 16.14 8.80
N SER A 239 -3.63 17.30 8.84
CA SER A 239 -4.16 18.53 9.43
C SER A 239 -5.43 19.01 8.72
N ASP A 240 -5.46 18.97 7.39
CA ASP A 240 -6.62 19.40 6.60
C ASP A 240 -7.82 18.45 6.76
N MET A 241 -7.58 17.15 6.90
CA MET A 241 -8.66 16.18 7.18
C MET A 241 -9.24 16.38 8.57
N GLU A 242 -8.41 16.62 9.59
CA GLU A 242 -8.87 16.93 10.95
C GLU A 242 -9.63 18.27 10.99
N ALA A 243 -9.22 19.27 10.21
CA ALA A 243 -9.93 20.55 10.10
C ALA A 243 -11.32 20.41 9.45
N LYS A 244 -11.45 19.62 8.38
CA LYS A 244 -12.74 19.37 7.70
C LYS A 244 -13.71 18.51 8.52
N GLN A 245 -13.21 17.71 9.45
CA GLN A 245 -14.05 16.85 10.29
C GLN A 245 -14.58 17.55 11.55
N ASN A 246 -14.04 18.75 11.85
CA ASN A 246 -14.40 19.59 12.99
C ASN A 246 -15.26 20.81 12.61
N VAL A 247 -15.78 20.86 11.38
CA VAL A 247 -16.73 21.86 10.86
C VAL A 247 -18.01 21.13 10.46
#